data_AF-A0A7S0NV63-F1
#
_entry.id   AF-A0A7S0NV63-F1
#
_cell.length_a   1.000
_cell.length_b   1.000
_cell.length_c   1.000
_cell.angle_alpha   90.00
_cell.angle_beta   90.00
_cell.angle_gamma   90.00
#
_symmetry.space_group_name_H-M   'P 1'
#
loop_
_entity.id
_entity.type
_entity.pdbx_description
1 polymer ?
#
loop_
_entity_poly.entity_id
_entity_poly.type
_entity_poly.pdbx_seq_one_letter_code
_entity_poly.pdbx_strand_id
1 'polypeptide(L)'
;SGWPNYFGPQRLGKRGETAARGLSRLLRLAGVDAEDLPHAKKARHAPWLQRLELDAFASLAFNDLVAERCRRGLFDKLLAGDLVVAVTGGEPRLVHAEPAAAARNASPAASADAGTT
;
A
#
# COMPACT_ATOMS: atom_id res chain seq x y z
N SER A 1 -5.22 -8.96 -15.11
CA SER A 1 -4.75 -8.57 -13.77
C SER A 1 -3.35 -8.00 -13.92
N GLY A 2 -3.14 -6.77 -13.43
CA GLY A 2 -1.81 -6.16 -13.41
C GLY A 2 -0.93 -6.73 -12.29
N TRP A 3 0.28 -6.21 -12.16
CA TRP A 3 1.18 -6.54 -11.05
C TRP A 3 1.05 -5.51 -9.92
N PRO A 4 1.21 -5.92 -8.65
CA PRO A 4 1.23 -4.97 -7.54
C PRO A 4 2.38 -3.98 -7.66
N ASN A 5 2.12 -2.72 -7.33
CA ASN A 5 3.07 -1.62 -7.49
C ASN A 5 4.09 -1.54 -6.34
N TYR A 6 4.87 -2.59 -6.13
CA TYR A 6 5.90 -2.59 -5.07
C TYR A 6 7.04 -1.62 -5.36
N PHE A 7 7.57 -1.00 -4.31
CA PHE A 7 8.89 -0.38 -4.38
C PHE A 7 9.98 -1.45 -4.42
N GLY A 8 10.88 -1.35 -5.39
CA GLY A 8 11.99 -2.28 -5.54
C GLY A 8 13.03 -2.21 -4.41
N PRO A 9 13.89 -3.23 -4.25
CA PRO A 9 14.87 -3.31 -3.16
C PRO A 9 15.88 -2.15 -3.15
N GLN A 10 16.14 -1.54 -4.31
CA GLN A 10 16.98 -0.35 -4.44
C GLN A 10 16.47 0.84 -3.61
N ARG A 11 15.14 0.96 -3.41
CA ARG A 11 14.51 2.01 -2.61
C ARG A 11 14.78 1.86 -1.11
N LEU A 12 15.09 0.65 -0.65
CA LEU A 12 15.19 0.31 0.77
C LEU A 12 16.63 0.36 1.30
N GLY A 13 17.61 0.59 0.42
CA GLY A 13 19.04 0.51 0.73
C GLY A 13 19.58 -0.92 0.71
N LYS A 14 20.88 -1.06 0.98
CA LYS A 14 21.55 -2.36 0.95
C LYS A 14 20.94 -3.26 2.04
N ARG A 15 20.25 -4.33 1.62
CA ARG A 15 19.56 -5.28 2.52
C ARG A 15 18.49 -4.61 3.42
N GLY A 16 17.90 -3.49 3.00
CA GLY A 16 16.84 -2.80 3.76
C GLY A 16 17.33 -1.86 4.87
N GLU A 17 18.63 -1.62 4.97
CA GLU A 17 19.22 -0.81 6.05
C GLU A 17 18.70 0.63 6.11
N THR A 18 18.34 1.22 4.96
CA THR A 18 17.88 2.62 4.89
C THR A 18 16.46 2.71 5.44
N ALA A 19 15.61 1.72 5.16
CA ALA A 19 14.28 1.61 5.74
C ALA A 19 14.34 1.37 7.26
N ALA A 20 15.26 0.52 7.73
CA ALA A 20 15.46 0.28 9.17
C ALA A 20 15.87 1.57 9.90
N ARG A 21 16.80 2.35 9.34
CA ARG A 21 17.16 3.67 9.89
C ARG A 21 15.98 4.66 9.88
N GLY A 22 15.12 4.57 8.86
CA GLY A 22 13.89 5.34 8.78
C GLY A 22 12.95 5.08 9.95
N LEU A 23 12.72 3.80 10.28
CA LEU A 23 11.92 3.40 11.44
C LEU A 23 12.52 3.91 12.75
N SER A 24 13.82 3.66 12.98
CA SER A 24 14.51 4.12 14.19
C SER A 24 14.43 5.65 14.35
N ARG A 25 14.51 6.41 13.25
CA ARG A 25 14.29 7.86 13.29
C ARG A 25 12.85 8.22 13.62
N LEU A 26 11.87 7.61 12.98
CA LEU A 26 10.46 7.89 13.22
C LEU A 26 10.11 7.69 14.71
N LEU A 27 10.57 6.60 15.30
CA LEU A 27 10.35 6.28 16.71
C LEU A 27 10.99 7.30 17.64
N ARG A 28 12.23 7.75 17.35
CA ARG A 28 12.86 8.84 18.09
C ARG A 28 12.10 10.16 18.02
N LEU A 29 11.62 10.52 16.83
CA LEU A 29 10.79 11.71 16.65
C LEU A 29 9.47 11.61 17.43
N ALA A 30 8.96 10.39 17.63
CA ALA A 30 7.80 10.10 18.46
C ALA A 30 8.12 9.99 19.97
N GLY A 31 9.37 10.22 20.40
CA GLY A 31 9.79 10.12 21.80
C GLY A 31 9.90 8.68 22.32
N VAL A 32 9.96 7.69 21.43
CA VAL A 32 10.15 6.28 21.79
C VAL A 32 11.65 5.96 21.81
N ASP A 33 12.10 5.39 22.93
CA ASP A 33 13.46 4.89 23.07
C ASP A 33 13.69 3.75 22.07
N ALA A 34 14.60 4.03 21.14
CA ALA A 34 14.89 3.17 19.99
C ALA A 34 16.30 2.59 20.04
N GLU A 35 16.93 2.55 21.23
CA GLU A 35 18.33 2.15 21.37
C GLU A 35 18.57 0.67 21.06
N ASP A 36 17.55 -0.18 21.23
CA ASP A 36 17.60 -1.61 20.90
C ASP A 36 17.34 -1.89 19.41
N LEU A 37 16.96 -0.88 18.62
CA LEU A 37 16.67 -1.08 17.20
C LEU A 37 17.93 -1.20 16.34
N PRO A 38 17.89 -2.00 15.27
CA PRO A 38 18.95 -2.04 14.27
C PRO A 38 19.27 -0.63 13.76
N HIS A 39 20.56 -0.32 13.66
CA HIS A 39 21.04 0.98 13.20
C HIS A 39 20.58 2.18 14.06
N ALA A 40 20.30 1.96 15.35
CA ALA A 40 20.03 3.02 16.32
C ALA A 40 21.19 4.05 16.41
N LYS A 41 22.44 3.72 16.08
CA LYS A 41 23.56 4.68 16.25
C LYS A 41 23.30 6.04 15.56
N LYS A 42 23.78 7.11 16.20
CA LYS A 42 23.52 8.53 15.90
C LYS A 42 23.25 8.80 14.42
N ALA A 43 22.02 9.24 14.14
CA ALA A 43 21.57 9.62 12.81
C ALA A 43 22.50 10.69 12.22
N ARG A 44 22.91 10.48 10.96
CA ARG A 44 23.65 11.47 10.19
C ARG A 44 22.79 12.73 10.02
N HIS A 45 23.36 13.91 10.29
CA HIS A 45 22.61 15.17 10.40
C HIS A 45 22.12 15.77 9.08
N ALA A 46 22.53 15.24 7.93
CA ALA A 46 22.19 15.83 6.64
C ALA A 46 20.66 15.73 6.35
N PRO A 47 19.95 16.84 6.12
CA PRO A 47 18.48 16.83 5.91
C PRO A 47 18.01 15.90 4.78
N TRP A 48 18.76 15.86 3.67
CA TRP A 48 18.44 14.98 2.54
C TRP A 48 18.45 13.50 2.92
N LEU A 49 19.37 13.09 3.81
CA LEU A 49 19.50 11.71 4.24
C LEU A 49 18.41 11.33 5.23
N GLN A 50 17.98 12.27 6.08
CA GLN A 50 16.82 12.06 6.94
C GLN A 50 15.56 11.80 6.11
N ARG A 51 15.35 12.62 5.07
CA ARG A 51 14.23 12.44 4.15
C ARG A 51 14.30 11.09 3.42
N LEU A 52 15.47 10.75 2.90
CA LEU A 52 15.69 9.46 2.24
C LEU A 52 15.36 8.26 3.14
N GLU A 53 15.78 8.30 4.40
CA GLU A 53 15.53 7.22 5.36
C GLU A 53 14.04 7.11 5.71
N LEU A 54 13.34 8.23 5.92
CA LEU A 54 11.89 8.22 6.13
C LEU A 54 11.12 7.73 4.89
N ASP A 55 11.50 8.18 3.69
CA ASP A 55 10.86 7.74 2.44
C ASP A 55 11.11 6.23 2.18
N ALA A 56 12.28 5.71 2.53
CA ALA A 56 12.58 4.28 2.43
C ALA A 56 11.73 3.45 3.40
N PHE A 57 11.53 3.91 4.64
CA PHE A 57 10.63 3.26 5.59
C PHE A 57 9.17 3.29 5.11
N ALA A 58 8.69 4.45 4.64
CA ALA A 58 7.33 4.56 4.08
C ALA A 58 7.12 3.62 2.89
N SER A 59 8.15 3.45 2.05
CA SER A 59 8.13 2.51 0.92
C SER A 59 8.03 1.05 1.38
N LEU A 60 8.74 0.68 2.46
CA LEU A 60 8.64 -0.65 3.07
C LEU A 60 7.25 -0.91 3.66
N ALA A 61 6.73 0.03 4.45
CA ALA A 61 5.41 -0.08 5.05
C ALA A 61 4.30 -0.18 3.98
N PHE A 62 4.43 0.56 2.88
CA PHE A 62 3.54 0.43 1.72
C PHE A 62 3.61 -0.96 1.11
N ASN A 63 4.82 -1.49 0.87
CA ASN A 63 4.98 -2.85 0.34
C ASN A 63 4.33 -3.90 1.25
N ASP A 64 4.48 -3.78 2.57
CA ASP A 64 3.87 -4.70 3.53
C ASP A 64 2.34 -4.67 3.48
N LEU A 65 1.75 -3.48 3.34
CA LEU A 65 0.30 -3.31 3.18
C LEU A 65 -0.21 -3.93 1.87
N VAL A 66 0.47 -3.69 0.75
CA VAL A 66 0.11 -4.28 -0.55
C VAL A 66 0.25 -5.80 -0.50
N ALA A 67 1.31 -6.33 0.10
CA ALA A 67 1.51 -7.76 0.27
C ALA A 67 0.39 -8.39 1.11
N GLU A 68 -0.07 -7.69 2.14
CA GLU A 68 -1.21 -8.15 2.94
C GLU A 68 -2.51 -8.16 2.15
N ARG A 69 -2.77 -7.14 1.31
CA ARG A 69 -3.93 -7.16 0.40
C ARG A 69 -3.86 -8.34 -0.57
N CYS A 70 -2.69 -8.62 -1.13
CA CYS A 70 -2.49 -9.78 -2.00
C CYS A 70 -2.74 -11.10 -1.27
N ARG A 71 -2.18 -11.29 -0.07
CA ARG A 71 -2.40 -12.49 0.75
C ARG A 71 -3.87 -12.74 1.08
N ARG A 72 -4.65 -11.67 1.28
CA ARG A 72 -6.09 -11.75 1.54
C ARG A 72 -6.96 -11.85 0.29
N GLY A 73 -6.38 -11.84 -0.92
CA GLY A 73 -7.15 -11.82 -2.17
C GLY A 73 -8.00 -10.55 -2.33
N LEU A 74 -7.46 -9.41 -1.88
CA LEU A 74 -8.08 -8.06 -1.89
C LEU A 74 -7.36 -7.09 -2.83
N PHE A 75 -6.42 -7.59 -3.63
CA PHE A 75 -5.57 -6.75 -4.48
C PHE A 75 -6.37 -5.98 -5.54
N ASP A 76 -7.36 -6.63 -6.14
CA ASP A 76 -8.22 -6.12 -7.20
C ASP A 76 -9.63 -5.76 -6.71
N LYS A 77 -9.83 -5.71 -5.39
CA LYS A 77 -11.12 -5.40 -4.76
C LYS A 77 -11.07 -4.03 -4.11
N LEU A 78 -12.11 -3.24 -4.33
CA LEU A 78 -12.34 -2.00 -3.59
C LEU A 78 -13.10 -2.31 -2.30
N LEU A 79 -12.61 -1.76 -1.20
CA LEU A 79 -13.23 -1.84 0.11
C LEU A 79 -13.78 -0.48 0.51
N ALA A 80 -14.85 -0.48 1.30
CA ALA A 80 -15.30 0.74 1.97
C ALA A 80 -14.15 1.32 2.81
N GLY A 81 -13.87 2.61 2.64
CA GLY A 81 -12.74 3.31 3.24
C GLY A 81 -11.48 3.36 2.38
N ASP A 82 -11.41 2.64 1.26
CA ASP A 82 -10.25 2.75 0.35
C ASP A 82 -10.18 4.16 -0.27
N LEU A 83 -8.97 4.69 -0.41
CA LEU A 83 -8.70 5.92 -1.14
C LEU A 83 -8.22 5.56 -2.56
N VAL A 84 -8.98 5.96 -3.58
CA VAL A 84 -8.73 5.58 -4.98
C VAL A 84 -8.44 6.77 -5.87
N VAL A 85 -7.58 6.59 -6.86
CA VAL A 85 -7.31 7.58 -7.91
C VAL A 85 -7.53 6.93 -9.27
N ALA A 86 -8.09 7.68 -10.23
CA ALA A 86 -8.26 7.18 -11.58
C ALA A 86 -6.90 6.92 -12.23
N VAL A 87 -6.82 5.93 -13.13
CA VAL A 87 -5.56 5.59 -13.83
C VAL A 87 -5.03 6.77 -14.66
N THR A 88 -5.92 7.62 -15.15
CA THR A 88 -5.60 8.88 -15.85
C THR A 88 -5.07 9.98 -14.93
N GLY A 89 -4.97 9.71 -13.63
CA GLY A 89 -4.72 10.72 -12.60
C GLY A 89 -5.99 11.44 -12.16
N GLY A 90 -5.82 12.40 -11.25
CA GLY A 90 -6.88 13.22 -10.69
C GLY A 90 -6.89 13.21 -9.16
N GLU A 91 -7.91 13.84 -8.58
CA GLU A 91 -8.08 13.91 -7.13
C GLU A 91 -8.44 12.53 -6.56
N PRO A 92 -7.82 12.12 -5.44
CA PRO A 92 -8.20 10.91 -4.73
C PRO A 92 -9.64 10.97 -4.23
N ARG A 93 -10.36 9.85 -4.28
CA ARG A 93 -11.74 9.73 -3.80
C ARG A 93 -11.85 8.61 -2.78
N LEU A 94 -12.68 8.83 -1.76
CA LEU A 94 -12.98 7.81 -0.76
C LEU A 94 -14.04 6.85 -1.31
N VAL A 95 -13.80 5.55 -1.21
CA VAL A 95 -14.80 4.52 -1.47
C VAL A 95 -15.73 4.47 -0.27
N HIS A 96 -16.99 4.78 -0.48
CA HIS A 96 -18.00 4.61 0.55
C HIS A 96 -18.52 3.18 0.55
N ALA A 97 -19.01 2.71 1.70
CA ALA A 97 -19.81 1.49 1.70
C ALA A 97 -21.01 1.74 0.78
N GLU A 98 -21.24 0.85 -0.17
CA GLU A 98 -22.52 0.81 -0.87
C GLU A 98 -23.61 0.75 0.21
N PRO A 99 -24.59 1.68 0.23
CA PRO A 99 -25.77 1.46 1.06
C PRO A 99 -26.33 0.09 0.66
N ALA A 100 -26.81 -0.68 1.63
CA ALA A 100 -27.16 -2.11 1.49
C ALA A 100 -28.29 -2.44 0.47
N ALA A 101 -28.53 -1.63 -0.55
CA ALA A 101 -29.59 -1.71 -1.53
C ALA A 101 -29.12 -1.77 -3.00
N ALA A 102 -27.84 -2.07 -3.30
CA ALA A 102 -27.36 -2.24 -4.68
C ALA A 102 -26.95 -3.68 -5.05
N ALA A 103 -27.28 -4.68 -4.23
CA ALA A 103 -27.15 -6.12 -4.58
C ALA A 103 -28.25 -6.61 -5.54
N ARG A 104 -28.80 -5.71 -6.36
CA ARG A 104 -29.86 -5.99 -7.33
C ARG A 104 -29.52 -5.20 -8.59
N ASN A 105 -28.65 -5.74 -9.44
CA ASN A 105 -28.82 -5.77 -10.91
C ASN A 105 -27.52 -6.17 -11.63
N ALA A 106 -27.72 -7.00 -12.67
CA ALA A 106 -26.79 -7.57 -13.65
C ALA A 106 -25.97 -8.80 -13.17
N SER A 107 -26.40 -10.05 -13.39
CA SER A 107 -26.85 -10.61 -14.69
C SER A 107 -27.81 -11.80 -14.51
N PRO A 108 -28.92 -11.93 -15.25
CA PRO A 108 -29.46 -13.24 -15.54
C PRO A 108 -28.64 -13.85 -16.68
N ALA A 109 -28.06 -15.01 -16.39
CA ALA A 109 -27.41 -15.86 -17.36
C ALA A 109 -28.30 -16.08 -18.59
N ALA A 110 -27.66 -16.04 -19.76
CA ALA A 110 -28.21 -16.51 -21.01
C ALA A 110 -28.84 -17.91 -20.84
N SER A 111 -30.11 -18.04 -21.20
CA SER A 111 -30.73 -19.31 -21.60
C SER A 111 -31.09 -19.13 -23.08
N ALA A 112 -30.32 -19.77 -23.94
CA ALA A 112 -30.63 -21.07 -24.52
C ALA A 112 -31.39 -20.88 -25.84
N ASP A 113 -30.56 -20.88 -26.89
CA ASP A 113 -30.87 -21.38 -28.22
C ASP A 113 -31.81 -22.59 -28.18
N ALA A 114 -32.93 -22.49 -28.88
CA ALA A 114 -33.71 -23.63 -29.32
C ALA A 114 -34.33 -23.26 -30.67
N GLY A 115 -33.65 -23.67 -31.74
CA GLY A 115 -34.21 -23.66 -33.08
C GLY A 115 -35.49 -24.47 -33.16
N THR A 116 -36.38 -24.08 -34.06
CA THR A 116 -37.32 -25.00 -34.71
C THR A 116 -37.56 -24.49 -36.12
N THR A 117 -37.49 -25.45 -37.02
CA THR A 117 -37.69 -25.42 -38.47
C THR A 117 -39.16 -25.23 -38.82
#